data_AF-A0A0A8ZZ75-F1
#
_entry.id   AF-A0A0A8ZZ75-F1
#
_cell.length_a   1.000
_cell.length_b   1.000
_cell.length_c   1.000
_cell.angle_alpha   90.00
_cell.angle_beta   90.00
_cell.angle_gamma   90.00
#
_symmetry.space_group_name_H-M   'P 1'
#
loop_
_entity.id
_entity.type
_entity.pdbx_description
1 polymer ?
#
loop_
_entity_poly.entity_id
_entity_poly.type
_entity_poly.pdbx_seq_one_letter_code
_entity_poly.pdbx_strand_id
1 'polypeptide(L)'
;MLRVSQGSKGPLLQNLMSVLWGIKWSKAERSGKGKANACPLHMDDVVQKLAEIQSTIEGRSEMLETQKRVSNEKLESARFNHLAAMQHAKSTILETYQTLIAKETTGMPDDVKAEHMMALKCLRESLFPNSH
;
A
#
# COMPACT_ATOMS: atom_id res chain seq x y z
N MET A 1 12.90 32.06 -35.37
CA MET A 1 13.71 30.90 -34.94
C MET A 1 12.98 30.20 -33.79
N LEU A 2 12.45 29.01 -34.00
CA LEU A 2 12.00 28.13 -32.90
C LEU A 2 12.76 26.81 -33.04
N ARG A 3 13.60 26.55 -32.04
CA ARG A 3 14.49 25.38 -31.94
C ARG A 3 13.66 24.23 -31.35
N VAL A 4 13.39 23.21 -32.16
CA VAL A 4 12.75 21.96 -31.70
C VAL A 4 13.80 21.15 -30.95
N SER A 5 13.62 21.01 -29.64
CA SER A 5 14.43 20.14 -28.78
C SER A 5 14.10 18.68 -29.08
N GLN A 6 15.10 17.91 -29.52
CA GLN A 6 14.96 16.47 -29.76
C GLN A 6 14.84 15.72 -28.43
N GLY A 7 13.64 15.22 -28.15
CA GLY A 7 13.37 14.29 -27.06
C GLY A 7 13.89 12.89 -27.39
N SER A 8 14.78 12.39 -26.54
CA SER A 8 15.30 11.03 -26.47
C SER A 8 14.21 9.97 -26.73
N LYS A 9 14.38 9.16 -27.77
CA LYS A 9 13.49 8.03 -28.07
C LYS A 9 13.73 6.96 -27.01
N GLY A 10 12.79 6.81 -26.09
CA GLY A 10 12.87 5.87 -24.98
C GLY A 10 13.05 4.41 -25.41
N PRO A 11 13.52 3.54 -24.49
CA PRO A 11 13.90 2.14 -24.75
C PRO A 11 12.78 1.28 -25.34
N LEU A 12 11.52 1.69 -25.18
CA LEU A 12 10.34 1.02 -25.75
C LEU A 12 10.32 1.06 -27.29
N LEU A 13 10.77 2.16 -27.90
CA LEU A 13 10.82 2.29 -29.36
C LEU A 13 11.96 1.45 -29.98
N GLN A 14 13.06 1.30 -29.24
CA GLN A 14 14.18 0.44 -29.64
C GLN A 14 13.79 -1.04 -29.62
N ASN A 15 13.03 -1.47 -28.61
CA ASN A 15 12.49 -2.83 -28.54
C ASN A 15 11.50 -3.11 -29.67
N LEU A 16 10.59 -2.17 -29.96
CA LEU A 16 9.62 -2.32 -31.05
C LEU A 16 10.31 -2.44 -32.42
N MET A 17 11.36 -1.66 -32.65
CA MET A 17 12.18 -1.72 -33.87
C MET A 17 12.94 -3.05 -34.00
N SER A 18 13.52 -3.58 -32.92
CA SER A 18 14.21 -4.88 -32.93
C SER A 18 13.25 -6.05 -33.23
N VAL A 19 12.05 -6.02 -32.66
CA VAL A 19 10.99 -7.01 -32.92
C VAL A 19 10.56 -6.96 -34.38
N LEU A 20 10.30 -5.76 -34.92
CA LEU A 20 9.90 -5.58 -36.32
C LEU A 20 11.01 -6.01 -37.29
N TRP A 21 12.28 -5.78 -36.96
CA TRP A 21 13.41 -6.17 -37.79
C TRP A 21 13.63 -7.70 -37.79
N GLY A 22 13.46 -8.38 -36.66
CA GLY A 22 13.53 -9.84 -36.56
C GLY A 22 12.41 -10.58 -37.32
N ILE A 23 11.22 -9.97 -37.40
CA ILE A 23 10.07 -10.52 -38.14
C ILE A 23 10.28 -10.42 -39.66
N LYS A 24 10.96 -9.37 -40.13
CA LYS A 24 11.13 -9.10 -41.57
C LYS A 24 12.06 -10.07 -42.28
N TRP A 25 13.09 -10.60 -41.61
CA TRP A 25 14.00 -11.59 -42.21
C TRP A 25 13.50 -13.04 -42.14
N SER A 26 12.56 -13.35 -41.23
CA SER A 26 11.99 -14.69 -41.09
C SER A 26 10.97 -15.07 -42.17
N LYS A 27 10.57 -14.11 -43.03
CA LYS A 27 9.57 -14.32 -44.10
C LYS A 27 10.19 -14.64 -45.46
N ALA A 28 11.52 -14.54 -45.62
CA ALA A 28 12.21 -14.86 -46.87
C ALA A 28 12.61 -16.35 -46.99
N GLU A 29 12.70 -17.11 -45.89
CA GLU A 29 13.16 -18.51 -45.89
C GLU A 29 12.07 -19.59 -45.90
N ARG A 30 10.80 -19.25 -46.20
CA ARG A 30 9.73 -20.26 -46.33
C ARG A 30 9.05 -20.20 -47.69
N SER A 31 9.84 -20.30 -48.76
CA SER A 31 9.40 -20.79 -50.06
C SER A 31 9.22 -22.32 -50.01
N GLY A 32 8.14 -22.78 -49.39
CA GLY A 32 7.77 -24.20 -49.32
C GLY A 32 6.44 -24.46 -49.98
N LYS A 33 6.45 -25.08 -51.15
CA LYS A 33 5.27 -25.53 -51.92
C LYS A 33 4.53 -26.61 -51.12
N GLY A 34 3.55 -26.21 -50.32
CA GLY A 34 2.74 -27.10 -49.50
C GLY A 34 1.35 -26.52 -49.33
N LYS A 35 0.34 -27.32 -49.70
CA LYS A 35 -1.10 -27.00 -49.69
C LYS A 35 -1.47 -26.23 -48.41
N ALA A 36 -1.66 -24.92 -48.55
CA ALA A 36 -2.11 -24.06 -47.47
C ALA A 36 -3.54 -24.44 -47.13
N ASN A 37 -3.72 -25.33 -46.15
CA ASN A 37 -4.95 -25.35 -45.39
C ASN A 37 -4.85 -24.23 -44.36
N ALA A 38 -4.85 -22.98 -44.85
CA ALA A 38 -5.19 -21.85 -44.02
C ALA A 38 -6.68 -22.00 -43.75
N CYS A 39 -7.04 -22.69 -42.66
CA CYS A 39 -8.36 -22.52 -42.10
C CYS A 39 -8.46 -21.03 -41.76
N PRO A 40 -9.29 -20.23 -42.44
CA PRO A 40 -9.57 -18.89 -41.96
C PRO A 40 -10.18 -19.08 -40.58
N LEU A 41 -9.54 -18.57 -39.52
CA LEU A 41 -10.19 -18.53 -38.22
C LEU A 41 -11.55 -17.87 -38.46
N HIS A 42 -12.61 -18.65 -38.23
CA HIS A 42 -13.97 -18.18 -38.37
C HIS A 42 -14.11 -16.94 -37.48
N MET A 43 -14.66 -15.85 -38.01
CA MET A 43 -14.79 -14.59 -37.25
C MET A 43 -15.41 -14.81 -35.85
N ASP A 44 -16.29 -15.81 -35.70
CA ASP A 44 -16.86 -16.22 -34.43
C ASP A 44 -15.82 -16.73 -33.41
N ASP A 45 -14.77 -17.45 -33.83
CA ASP A 45 -13.66 -17.88 -32.95
C ASP A 45 -12.82 -16.69 -32.47
N VAL A 46 -12.66 -15.67 -33.32
CA VAL A 46 -11.94 -14.43 -32.95
C VAL A 46 -12.77 -13.62 -31.96
N VAL A 47 -14.08 -13.47 -32.19
CA VAL A 47 -15.00 -12.79 -31.28
C VAL A 47 -15.02 -13.49 -29.92
N GLN A 48 -15.08 -14.83 -29.92
CA GLN A 48 -15.06 -15.63 -28.70
C GLN A 48 -13.77 -15.41 -27.88
N LYS A 49 -12.60 -15.45 -28.51
CA LYS A 49 -11.31 -15.20 -27.83
C LYS A 49 -11.20 -13.78 -27.29
N LEU A 50 -11.72 -12.78 -28.01
CA LEU A 50 -11.73 -11.40 -27.52
C LEU A 50 -12.62 -11.25 -26.28
N ALA A 51 -13.79 -11.90 -26.26
CA ALA A 51 -14.66 -11.92 -25.08
C ALA A 51 -13.98 -12.58 -23.87
N GLU A 52 -13.27 -13.69 -24.07
CA GLU A 52 -12.50 -14.36 -23.01
C GLU A 52 -11.39 -13.46 -22.47
N ILE A 53 -10.62 -12.80 -23.34
CA ILE A 53 -9.57 -11.86 -22.95
C ILE A 53 -10.18 -10.70 -22.14
N GLN A 54 -11.30 -10.13 -22.60
CA GLN A 54 -11.99 -9.04 -21.94
C GLN A 54 -12.47 -9.45 -20.54
N SER A 55 -13.10 -10.62 -20.40
CA SER A 55 -13.53 -11.14 -19.09
C SER A 55 -12.37 -11.36 -18.13
N THR A 56 -11.21 -11.79 -18.65
CA THR A 56 -10.00 -11.99 -17.86
C THR A 56 -9.41 -10.66 -17.39
N ILE A 57 -9.46 -9.62 -18.22
CA ILE A 57 -9.02 -8.27 -17.87
C ILE A 57 -9.93 -7.67 -16.79
N GLU A 58 -11.25 -7.82 -16.94
CA GLU A 58 -12.24 -7.35 -15.95
C GLU A 58 -12.04 -8.04 -14.61
N GLY A 59 -11.92 -9.37 -14.58
CA GLY A 59 -11.66 -10.12 -13.34
C GLY A 59 -10.33 -9.73 -12.67
N ARG A 60 -9.29 -9.41 -13.44
CA ARG A 60 -8.04 -8.86 -12.89
C ARG A 60 -8.22 -7.46 -12.32
N SER A 61 -9.00 -6.60 -12.98
CA SER A 61 -9.30 -5.25 -12.49
C SER A 61 -10.03 -5.31 -11.15
N GLU A 62 -11.07 -6.13 -11.05
CA GLU A 62 -11.82 -6.35 -9.80
C GLU A 62 -10.90 -6.87 -8.67
N MET A 63 -10.03 -7.83 -8.98
CA MET A 63 -9.06 -8.34 -8.01
C MET A 63 -8.10 -7.25 -7.50
N LEU A 64 -7.61 -6.38 -8.39
CA LEU A 64 -6.74 -5.28 -7.99
C LEU A 64 -7.48 -4.25 -7.14
N GLU A 65 -8.75 -3.96 -7.45
CA GLU A 65 -9.58 -3.07 -6.65
C GLU A 65 -9.84 -3.64 -5.25
N THR A 66 -10.16 -4.93 -5.15
CA THR A 66 -10.34 -5.60 -3.84
C THR A 66 -9.05 -5.62 -3.05
N GLN A 67 -7.90 -5.94 -3.68
CA GLN A 67 -6.60 -5.90 -3.01
C GLN A 67 -6.28 -4.49 -2.47
N LYS A 68 -6.52 -3.45 -3.26
CA LYS A 68 -6.32 -2.06 -2.84
C LYS A 68 -7.21 -1.71 -1.65
N ARG A 69 -8.49 -2.11 -1.69
CA ARG A 69 -9.45 -1.89 -0.61
C ARG A 69 -9.00 -2.57 0.69
N VAL A 70 -8.74 -3.87 0.64
CA VAL A 70 -8.31 -4.67 1.79
C VAL A 70 -7.00 -4.16 2.37
N SER A 71 -6.04 -3.79 1.51
CA SER A 71 -4.77 -3.21 1.96
C SER A 71 -4.99 -1.89 2.70
N ASN A 72 -5.89 -1.04 2.21
CA ASN A 72 -6.20 0.23 2.85
C ASN A 72 -6.94 0.03 4.18
N GLU A 73 -7.95 -0.83 4.21
CA GLU A 73 -8.68 -1.18 5.43
C GLU A 73 -7.77 -1.75 6.52
N LYS A 74 -6.81 -2.62 6.14
CA LYS A 74 -5.83 -3.18 7.08
C LYS A 74 -4.90 -2.11 7.65
N LEU A 75 -4.45 -1.16 6.83
CA LEU A 75 -3.63 -0.03 7.28
C LEU A 75 -4.41 0.87 8.23
N GLU A 76 -5.63 1.25 7.88
CA GLU A 76 -6.48 2.08 8.74
C GLU A 76 -6.84 1.36 10.04
N SER A 77 -7.16 0.07 10.01
CA SER A 77 -7.36 -0.74 11.22
C SER A 77 -6.13 -0.73 12.13
N ALA A 78 -4.92 -0.87 11.59
CA ALA A 78 -3.69 -0.80 12.38
C ALA A 78 -3.49 0.59 13.00
N ARG A 79 -3.82 1.67 12.28
CA ARG A 79 -3.79 3.05 12.79
C ARG A 79 -4.78 3.25 13.94
N PHE A 80 -6.02 2.77 13.79
CA PHE A 80 -7.02 2.84 14.84
C PHE A 80 -6.61 2.05 16.08
N ASN A 81 -6.07 0.84 15.92
CA ASN A 81 -5.59 0.03 17.04
C ASN A 81 -4.45 0.72 17.79
N HIS A 82 -3.51 1.34 17.07
CA HIS A 82 -2.44 2.11 17.68
C HIS A 82 -2.98 3.30 18.47
N LEU A 83 -3.90 4.08 17.89
CA LEU A 83 -4.52 5.21 18.56
C LEU A 83 -5.31 4.78 19.80
N ALA A 84 -6.08 3.70 19.70
CA ALA A 84 -6.82 3.13 20.82
C ALA A 84 -5.88 2.68 21.95
N ALA A 85 -4.76 2.04 21.62
CA ALA A 85 -3.75 1.63 22.60
C ALA A 85 -3.10 2.84 23.30
N MET A 86 -2.78 3.90 22.55
CA MET A 86 -2.24 5.14 23.12
C MET A 86 -3.25 5.84 24.03
N GLN A 87 -4.52 5.93 23.61
CA GLN A 87 -5.58 6.54 24.40
C GLN A 87 -5.87 5.73 25.67
N HIS A 88 -5.90 4.40 25.55
CA HIS A 88 -6.06 3.50 26.70
C HIS A 88 -4.93 3.69 27.69
N ALA A 89 -3.67 3.66 27.25
CA ALA A 89 -2.51 3.91 28.10
C ALA A 89 -2.61 5.27 28.82
N LYS A 90 -3.03 6.33 28.10
CA LYS A 90 -3.23 7.66 28.69
C LYS A 90 -4.36 7.67 29.73
N SER A 91 -5.46 6.95 29.49
CA SER A 91 -6.56 6.81 30.46
C SER A 91 -6.09 6.11 31.73
N THR A 92 -5.38 4.99 31.58
CA THR A 92 -4.84 4.22 32.72
C THR A 92 -3.89 5.07 33.57
N ILE A 93 -3.00 5.84 32.94
CA ILE A 93 -2.10 6.76 33.64
C ILE A 93 -2.90 7.84 34.38
N LEU A 94 -3.94 8.40 33.74
CA LEU A 94 -4.80 9.42 34.35
C LEU A 94 -5.57 8.89 35.56
N GLU A 95 -6.15 7.71 35.47
CA GLU A 95 -6.85 7.03 36.56
C GLU A 95 -5.90 6.73 37.73
N THR A 96 -4.68 6.26 37.43
CA THR A 96 -3.64 6.02 38.44
C THR A 96 -3.23 7.33 39.11
N TYR A 97 -3.05 8.40 38.33
CA TYR A 97 -2.72 9.73 38.84
C TYR A 97 -3.81 10.29 39.76
N GLN A 98 -5.08 10.16 39.36
CA GLN A 98 -6.24 10.55 40.18
C GLN A 98 -6.32 9.75 41.49
N THR A 99 -6.01 8.45 41.43
CA THR A 99 -5.98 7.59 42.62
C THR A 99 -4.87 8.00 43.58
N LEU A 100 -3.69 8.31 43.05
CA LEU A 100 -2.56 8.75 43.88
C LEU A 100 -2.81 10.11 44.52
N ILE A 101 -3.30 11.10 43.76
CA ILE A 101 -3.53 12.45 44.32
C ILE A 101 -4.63 12.47 45.38
N ALA A 102 -5.60 11.55 45.30
CA ALA A 102 -6.67 11.42 46.28
C ALA A 102 -6.26 10.65 47.55
N LYS A 103 -5.09 10.01 47.55
CA LYS A 103 -4.62 9.20 48.68
C LYS A 103 -4.21 10.09 49.85
N GLU A 104 -4.64 9.73 51.06
CA GLU A 104 -4.21 10.41 52.28
C GLU A 104 -2.72 10.17 52.57
N THR A 105 -1.99 11.24 52.90
CA THR A 105 -0.52 11.21 53.11
C THR A 105 -0.09 11.59 54.53
N THR A 106 -1.03 11.89 55.43
CA THR A 106 -0.80 12.40 56.80
C THR A 106 -0.04 11.41 57.69
N GLY A 107 -0.11 10.11 57.40
CA GLY A 107 0.61 9.05 58.12
C GLY A 107 1.79 8.43 57.36
N MET A 108 2.20 8.99 56.22
CA MET A 108 3.34 8.44 55.46
C MET A 108 4.66 8.90 56.07
N PRO A 109 5.65 8.01 56.26
CA PRO A 109 7.01 8.41 56.61
C PRO A 109 7.65 9.20 55.46
N ASP A 110 8.65 10.02 55.78
CA ASP A 110 9.21 11.03 54.85
C ASP A 110 9.77 10.41 53.55
N ASP A 111 10.40 9.24 53.64
CA ASP A 111 10.92 8.50 52.49
C ASP A 111 9.78 8.04 51.55
N VAL A 112 8.70 7.49 52.10
CA VAL A 112 7.52 7.06 51.34
C VAL A 112 6.79 8.27 50.75
N LYS A 113 6.74 9.39 51.47
CA LYS A 113 6.14 10.63 50.98
C LYS A 113 6.94 11.23 49.83
N ALA A 114 8.27 11.16 49.89
CA ALA A 114 9.15 11.57 48.80
C ALA A 114 8.92 10.72 47.54
N GLU A 115 8.87 9.39 47.68
CA GLU A 115 8.57 8.46 46.58
C GLU A 115 7.18 8.76 45.97
N HIS A 116 6.17 8.97 46.81
CA HIS A 116 4.82 9.33 46.38
C HIS A 116 4.80 10.62 45.54
N MET A 117 5.52 11.65 45.98
CA MET A 117 5.65 12.90 45.22
C MET A 117 6.39 12.72 43.90
N MET A 118 7.45 11.90 43.86
CA MET A 118 8.16 11.59 42.63
C MET A 118 7.26 10.87 41.63
N ALA A 119 6.51 9.86 42.08
CA ALA A 119 5.54 9.15 41.23
C ALA A 119 4.49 10.11 40.63
N LEU A 120 3.92 11.00 41.45
CA LEU A 120 2.98 12.03 40.96
C LEU A 120 3.61 12.94 39.91
N LYS A 121 4.87 13.36 40.12
CA LYS A 121 5.59 14.20 39.16
C LYS A 121 5.83 13.47 37.83
N CYS A 122 6.31 12.23 37.87
CA CYS A 122 6.54 11.41 36.67
C CYS A 122 5.25 11.18 35.87
N LEU A 123 4.14 10.86 36.55
CA LEU A 123 2.85 10.67 35.88
C LEU A 123 2.33 11.97 35.28
N ARG A 124 2.51 13.11 35.98
CA ARG A 124 2.13 14.44 35.47
C ARG A 124 2.91 14.80 34.20
N GLU A 125 4.22 14.60 34.19
CA GLU A 125 5.07 14.85 33.01
C GLU A 125 4.66 13.97 31.81
N SER A 126 4.28 12.71 32.07
CA SER A 126 3.77 11.80 31.04
C SER A 126 2.40 12.23 30.48
N LEU A 127 1.49 12.72 31.33
CA LEU A 127 0.16 13.18 30.92
C LEU A 127 0.19 14.54 30.21
N PHE A 128 1.10 15.43 30.61
CA PHE A 128 1.15 16.83 30.19
C PHE A 128 2.57 17.27 29.75
N PRO A 129 3.13 16.71 28.66
CA PRO A 129 4.52 16.93 28.26
C PRO A 129 4.87 18.37 27.83
N ASN A 130 3.88 19.27 27.69
CA ASN A 130 4.08 20.66 27.23
C ASN A 130 3.43 21.72 28.16
N SER A 131 3.07 21.38 29.40
CA SER A 131 2.37 22.31 30.31
C SER A 131 3.33 23.13 31.20
N HIS A 132 4.48 23.54 30.67
CA HIS A 132 5.54 24.22 31.42
C HIS A 132 5.41 25.74 31.41
#